data_AF-A0A7X6A6W6-F1
#
_entry.id   AF-A0A7X6A6W6-F1
#
_cell.length_a   1.000
_cell.length_b   1.000
_cell.length_c   1.000
_cell.angle_alpha   90.00
_cell.angle_beta   90.00
_cell.angle_gamma   90.00
#
_symmetry.space_group_name_H-M   'P 1'
#
loop_
_entity.id
_entity.type
_entity.pdbx_description
1 polymer ?
#
loop_
_entity_poly.entity_id
_entity_poly.type
_entity_poly.pdbx_seq_one_letter_code
_entity_poly.pdbx_strand_id
1 'polypeptide(L)' 'QSMSPEEMGAARRLFEENNVVESPVLLAHRNPEYPDLARVARVDGQVILQAIVGVDGRVEDVEVIRVNRPNLGFE' A
#
# COMPACT_ATOMS: atom_id res chain seq x y z
N GLN A 1 -21.12 -15.68 34.68
CA GLN A 1 -20.01 -15.02 35.37
C GLN A 1 -19.62 -13.83 34.52
N SER A 2 -19.96 -12.62 34.97
CA SER A 2 -19.65 -11.36 34.30
C SER A 2 -18.23 -10.96 34.69
N MET A 3 -17.35 -10.88 33.70
CA MET A 3 -15.94 -10.53 33.87
C MET A 3 -15.81 -9.15 34.55
N SER A 4 -14.92 -9.04 35.52
CA SER A 4 -14.76 -7.84 36.36
C SER A 4 -14.12 -6.68 35.58
N PRO A 5 -14.34 -5.41 36.00
CA PRO A 5 -13.74 -4.25 35.34
C PRO A 5 -12.20 -4.28 35.27
N GLU A 6 -11.55 -4.96 36.21
CA GLU A 6 -10.09 -5.12 36.24
C GLU A 6 -9.61 -6.09 35.17
N GLU A 7 -10.34 -7.18 34.94
CA GLU A 7 -10.07 -8.14 33.86
C GLU A 7 -10.31 -7.52 32.48
N MET A 8 -11.33 -6.66 32.34
CA MET A 8 -11.53 -5.87 31.12
C MET A 8 -10.39 -4.87 30.88
N GLY A 9 -9.91 -4.20 31.95
CA GLY A 9 -8.77 -3.29 31.87
C GLY A 9 -7.46 -3.98 31.54
N ALA A 10 -7.22 -5.17 32.11
CA ALA A 10 -6.07 -6.02 31.81
C ALA A 10 -6.11 -6.57 30.38
N ALA A 11 -7.26 -7.08 29.93
CA ALA A 11 -7.44 -7.54 28.56
C ALA A 11 -7.18 -6.41 27.55
N ARG A 12 -7.66 -5.19 27.82
CA ARG A 12 -7.45 -4.03 26.94
C ARG A 12 -5.97 -3.62 26.84
N ARG A 13 -5.22 -3.70 27.95
CA ARG A 13 -3.78 -3.40 27.98
C ARG A 13 -2.94 -4.44 27.24
N LEU A 14 -3.30 -5.72 27.31
CA LEU A 14 -2.59 -6.78 26.58
C LEU A 14 -2.69 -6.63 25.05
N PHE A 15 -3.78 -6.07 24.55
CA PHE A 15 -3.94 -5.75 23.12
C PHE A 15 -3.10 -4.53 22.68
N GLU A 16 -2.84 -3.58 23.57
CA GLU A 16 -2.03 -2.38 23.26
C GLU A 16 -0.51 -2.65 23.36
N GLU A 17 -0.08 -3.52 24.27
CA GLU A 17 1.34 -3.70 24.60
C GLU A 17 2.16 -4.49 23.54
N ASN A 18 1.50 -5.17 22.60
CA ASN A 18 2.15 -5.96 21.54
C ASN A 18 2.00 -5.36 20.13
N ASN A 19 1.46 -4.14 19.99
CA ASN A 19 1.12 -3.57 18.69
C ASN A 19 2.24 -2.73 18.06
N VAL A 20 3.42 -3.34 17.86
CA VAL A 20 4.40 -2.77 16.92
C VAL A 20 4.01 -3.23 15.51
N VAL A 21 3.04 -2.54 14.91
CA VAL A 21 2.83 -2.65 13.45
C VAL A 21 3.88 -1.76 12.81
N GLU A 22 5.08 -2.32 12.63
CA GLU A 22 6.13 -1.66 11.89
C GLU A 22 5.72 -1.62 10.41
N SER A 23 5.61 -0.41 9.85
CA SER A 23 5.27 -0.25 8.44
C SER A 23 6.32 -0.95 7.56
N PRO A 24 5.91 -1.56 6.42
CA PRO A 24 6.86 -2.15 5.50
C PRO A 24 7.92 -1.13 5.06
N VAL A 25 9.19 -1.54 5.09
CA VAL A 25 10.31 -0.73 4.58
C VAL A 25 10.58 -1.12 3.12
N LEU A 26 10.75 -0.13 2.25
CA LEU A 26 11.06 -0.35 0.85
C LEU A 26 12.50 -0.87 0.70
N LEU A 27 12.65 -2.16 0.36
CA LEU A 27 13.96 -2.78 0.13
C LEU A 27 14.45 -2.61 -1.32
N ALA A 28 13.53 -2.70 -2.29
CA ALA A 28 13.85 -2.57 -3.70
C ALA A 28 12.66 -1.97 -4.45
N HIS A 29 12.96 -1.11 -5.44
CA HIS A 29 11.97 -0.51 -6.31
C HIS A 29 12.46 -0.58 -7.76
N ARG A 30 11.64 -1.16 -8.64
CA ARG A 30 11.87 -1.10 -10.08
C ARG A 30 11.09 0.07 -10.65
N ASN A 31 11.78 0.97 -11.35
CA ASN A 31 11.10 2.05 -12.03
C ASN A 31 10.15 1.51 -13.12
N PRO A 32 8.95 2.10 -13.26
CA PRO A 32 8.04 1.73 -14.33
C PRO A 32 8.64 2.05 -15.69
N GLU A 33 8.27 1.24 -16.68
CA GLU A 33 8.64 1.49 -18.07
C GLU A 33 7.78 2.61 -18.64
N TYR A 34 8.41 3.56 -19.32
CA TYR A 34 7.68 4.69 -19.89
C TYR A 34 6.92 4.26 -21.14
N PRO A 35 5.60 4.56 -21.28
CA PRO A 35 4.81 4.08 -22.41
C PRO A 35 5.27 4.64 -23.76
N ASP A 36 5.24 3.81 -24.80
CA ASP A 36 5.64 4.20 -26.15
C ASP A 36 4.76 5.32 -26.72
N LEU A 37 3.44 5.23 -26.51
CA LEU A 37 2.47 6.25 -26.96
C LEU A 37 2.76 7.62 -26.32
N ALA A 38 2.99 7.65 -25.01
CA ALA A 38 3.37 8.86 -24.30
C ALA A 38 4.70 9.44 -24.79
N ARG A 39 5.67 8.58 -25.16
CA ARG A 39 6.97 9.01 -25.68
C ARG A 39 6.85 9.66 -27.05
N VAL A 40 6.11 9.04 -27.97
CA VAL A 40 5.85 9.58 -29.30
C VAL A 40 5.06 10.89 -29.21
N ALA A 41 4.08 10.96 -28.31
CA ALA A 41 3.29 12.16 -28.07
C ALA A 41 4.07 13.28 -27.36
N ARG A 42 5.21 12.97 -26.72
CA ARG A 42 6.02 13.88 -25.88
C ARG A 42 5.22 14.46 -24.72
N VAL A 43 4.49 13.58 -24.03
CA VAL A 43 3.50 13.93 -23.01
C VAL A 43 3.84 13.19 -21.72
N ASP A 44 4.04 13.91 -20.62
CA ASP A 44 4.21 13.34 -19.28
C ASP A 44 2.89 12.90 -18.65
N GLY A 45 2.92 12.08 -17.60
CA GLY A 45 1.72 11.63 -16.89
C GLY A 45 1.97 11.40 -15.42
N GLN A 46 0.91 11.44 -14.62
CA GLN A 46 0.94 11.02 -13.21
C GLN A 46 -0.03 9.85 -13.05
N VAL A 47 0.50 8.77 -12.46
CA VAL A 47 -0.23 7.55 -12.11
C VAL A 47 -0.13 7.38 -10.60
N ILE A 48 -1.28 7.20 -9.94
CA ILE A 48 -1.36 6.83 -8.53
C ILE A 48 -1.79 5.38 -8.46
N LEU A 49 -0.93 4.56 -7.88
CA LEU A 49 -1.14 3.14 -7.65
C LEU A 49 -1.43 2.89 -6.17
N GLN A 50 -2.28 1.92 -5.89
CA GLN A 50 -2.42 1.29 -4.59
C GLN A 50 -1.97 -0.17 -4.72
N ALA A 51 -1.30 -0.67 -3.69
CA ALA A 51 -0.92 -2.07 -3.61
C ALA A 51 -0.89 -2.53 -2.15
N ILE A 52 -0.93 -3.84 -1.95
CA ILE A 52 -0.77 -4.49 -0.66
C ILE A 52 0.65 -5.05 -0.58
N VAL A 53 1.32 -4.91 0.55
CA VAL A 53 2.58 -5.61 0.81
C VAL A 53 2.26 -6.81 1.70
N GLY A 54 2.49 -8.01 1.16
CA GLY A 54 2.29 -9.27 1.85
C GLY A 54 3.23 -9.44 3.04
N VAL A 55 2.93 -10.41 3.90
CA VAL A 55 3.75 -10.73 5.09
C VAL A 55 5.16 -11.20 4.74
N ASP A 56 5.37 -11.65 3.51
CA ASP A 56 6.66 -12.05 2.95
C ASP A 56 7.45 -10.88 2.32
N GLY A 57 6.89 -9.67 2.35
CA GLY A 57 7.47 -8.45 1.79
C GLY A 57 7.27 -8.27 0.28
N ARG A 58 6.46 -9.12 -0.36
CA ARG A 58 6.14 -8.99 -1.79
C ARG A 58 4.93 -8.08 -2.02
N VAL A 59 4.94 -7.40 -3.16
CA VAL A 59 3.82 -6.55 -3.58
C VAL A 59 2.74 -7.43 -4.21
N GLU A 60 1.51 -7.27 -3.74
CA GLU A 60 0.30 -7.98 -4.14
C GLU A 60 -0.82 -6.98 -4.42
N ASP A 61 -1.88 -7.40 -5.12
CA ASP A 61 -3.11 -6.62 -5.35
C ASP A 61 -2.87 -5.16 -5.80
N VAL A 62 -2.13 -4.99 -6.89
CA VAL A 62 -1.85 -3.67 -7.46
C VAL A 62 -3.05 -3.15 -8.26
N GLU A 63 -3.54 -1.96 -7.91
CA GLU A 63 -4.62 -1.27 -8.61
C GLU A 63 -4.23 0.17 -8.96
N VAL A 64 -4.69 0.64 -10.13
CA VAL A 64 -4.56 2.03 -10.56
C VAL A 64 -5.72 2.85 -10.01
N ILE A 65 -5.45 3.73 -9.06
CA ILE A 65 -6.47 4.58 -8.42
C ILE A 65 -6.73 5.84 -9.23
N ARG A 66 -5.71 6.35 -9.93
CA ARG A 66 -5.84 7.57 -10.73
C ARG A 66 -4.80 7.65 -11.82
N VAL A 67 -5.26 8.04 -13.01
CA VAL A 67 -4.42 8.46 -14.13
C VAL A 67 -4.88 9.84 -14.57
N ASN A 68 -3.97 10.80 -14.65
CA ASN A 68 -4.33 12.15 -15.09
C ASN A 68 -4.35 12.32 -16.61
N ARG A 69 -3.75 11.38 -17.37
CA ARG A 69 -3.73 11.35 -18.84
C ARG A 69 -4.07 9.95 -19.36
N PRO A 70 -5.36 9.63 -19.53
CA PRO A 70 -5.79 8.32 -20.00
C PRO A 70 -5.53 8.11 -21.50
N ASN A 71 -5.52 6.85 -21.94
CA ASN A 71 -5.34 6.41 -23.34
C ASN A 71 -3.94 6.66 -23.92
N LEU A 72 -2.94 6.77 -23.06
CA LEU A 72 -1.53 6.93 -23.45
C LEU A 72 -0.65 5.79 -22.95
N GLY A 73 -1.25 4.72 -22.43
CA GLY A 73 -0.54 3.55 -21.88
C GLY A 73 -0.05 3.75 -20.45
N PHE A 74 -0.57 4.75 -19.74
CA PHE A 74 -0.30 4.98 -18.32
C PHE A 74 -1.25 4.19 -17.39
N GLU A 75 -2.27 3.54 -17.96
CA GLU A 75 -3.29 2.73 -17.27
C GLU A 75 -2.91 1.25 -17.16
#